data_AF-A0A319CHL7-F1
#
_entry.id   AF-A0A319CHL7-F1
#
_cell.length_a   1.000
_cell.length_b   1.000
_cell.length_c   1.000
_cell.angle_alpha   90.00
_cell.angle_beta   90.00
_cell.angle_gamma   90.00
#
_symmetry.space_group_name_H-M   'P 1'
#
loop_
_entity.id
_entity.type
_entity.pdbx_description
1 polymer ?
#
loop_
_entity_poly.entity_id
_entity_poly.type
_entity_poly.pdbx_seq_one_letter_code
_entity_poly.pdbx_strand_id
1 'polypeptide(L)'
;MSFRKRNIGLSTGGDRTGSVNASAQSQQAPSAATAAAAPESTPGVRPSPDDGRPTTSTGTPSLDNILAGHGGLPIGKTLLVEENGTTDFAGALLRYYAAEGVVQDHRVHVVGMPEQWGRSLPGLIGPADSVDDKQDKRKGERMKIAWRYERLGEFGAGIAGSRATSGDQSQPTADGSPDKRPAFCHAFDLTKRLTHPSIANLNYIPLTPSNEPLFTTIHKRLDAAIASSPPNTVHRIVIPSLLNPTVYPPESSQPDSVLPFLHSLRALLNTPGVRATAMITIPLSLFPRATGLVRWMELISDGVIELCPFPHSADALATSGAATSHEEPPQGMLKTHRLPVLHERGGGSDQNVGQDWAFTLSRRRFEIKPFSLPPAEGDKEGQDGAVSGNMPKKADLEF
;
A
#
# COMPACT_ATOMS: atom_id res chain seq x y z
N MET A 1 -41.21 28.66 1.84
CA MET A 1 -41.52 27.68 0.77
C MET A 1 -40.76 26.40 1.07
N SER A 2 -41.42 25.43 1.73
CA SER A 2 -40.85 24.16 2.16
C SER A 2 -41.28 23.07 1.17
N PHE A 3 -40.33 22.47 0.44
CA PHE A 3 -40.61 21.31 -0.41
C PHE A 3 -40.32 20.02 0.36
N ARG A 4 -41.39 19.34 0.78
CA ARG A 4 -41.35 17.96 1.29
C ARG A 4 -41.20 16.99 0.10
N LYS A 5 -40.08 16.27 0.07
CA LYS A 5 -39.78 15.19 -0.88
C LYS A 5 -40.61 13.95 -0.52
N ARG A 6 -41.63 13.60 -1.32
CA ARG A 6 -42.29 12.28 -1.22
C ARG A 6 -41.57 11.31 -2.16
N ASN A 7 -40.95 10.28 -1.60
CA ASN A 7 -40.50 9.13 -2.37
C ASN A 7 -41.74 8.32 -2.78
N ILE A 8 -42.05 8.29 -4.07
CA ILE A 8 -43.04 7.40 -4.66
C ILE A 8 -42.25 6.23 -5.26
N GLY A 9 -42.43 5.04 -4.70
CA GLY A 9 -41.91 3.79 -5.27
C GLY A 9 -42.72 3.43 -6.51
N LEU A 10 -42.05 3.27 -7.65
CA LEU A 10 -42.64 2.75 -8.87
C LEU A 10 -42.73 1.22 -8.76
N SER A 11 -43.90 0.72 -8.36
CA SER A 11 -44.27 -0.68 -8.58
C SER A 11 -44.82 -0.82 -9.99
N THR A 12 -44.22 -1.69 -10.80
CA THR A 12 -44.74 -2.04 -12.13
C THR A 12 -46.04 -2.83 -11.97
N GLY A 13 -47.15 -2.22 -12.38
CA GLY A 13 -48.47 -2.85 -12.43
C GLY A 13 -48.57 -3.89 -13.55
N GLY A 14 -49.34 -4.93 -13.29
CA GLY A 14 -49.85 -5.87 -14.28
C GLY A 14 -51.36 -5.73 -14.45
N ASP A 15 -51.83 -5.94 -15.67
CA ASP A 15 -53.16 -6.43 -16.10
C ASP A 15 -53.13 -6.45 -17.65
N ARG A 16 -53.75 -7.33 -18.46
CA ARG A 16 -54.57 -8.56 -18.33
C ARG A 16 -54.89 -9.03 -19.77
N THR A 17 -54.94 -10.35 -20.02
CA THR A 17 -55.95 -11.11 -20.83
C THR A 17 -55.54 -12.61 -20.84
N GLY A 18 -56.22 -13.53 -20.14
CA GLY A 18 -57.28 -14.46 -20.61
C GLY A 18 -56.70 -15.78 -21.18
N SER A 19 -57.03 -17.03 -20.83
CA SER A 19 -58.15 -17.65 -20.09
C SER A 19 -57.86 -19.13 -19.72
N VAL A 20 -58.53 -19.62 -18.66
CA VAL A 20 -58.95 -21.01 -18.29
C VAL A 20 -57.98 -22.21 -18.31
N ASN A 21 -57.70 -22.81 -17.13
CA ASN A 21 -58.41 -24.02 -16.65
C ASN A 21 -57.98 -24.44 -15.22
N ALA A 22 -58.92 -25.10 -14.54
CA ALA A 22 -58.95 -25.40 -13.10
C ALA A 22 -58.13 -26.62 -12.66
N SER A 23 -57.62 -26.61 -11.42
CA SER A 23 -57.90 -27.62 -10.37
C SER A 23 -57.19 -27.27 -9.05
N ALA A 24 -57.84 -27.65 -7.95
CA ALA A 24 -57.59 -27.28 -6.57
C ALA A 24 -56.39 -27.98 -5.92
N GLN A 25 -55.70 -27.33 -4.96
CA GLN A 25 -55.62 -27.76 -3.55
C GLN A 25 -54.66 -26.92 -2.67
N SER A 26 -55.18 -26.57 -1.49
CA SER A 26 -54.56 -26.37 -0.15
C SER A 26 -53.30 -25.51 0.06
N GLN A 27 -53.55 -24.40 0.77
CA GLN A 27 -52.76 -23.72 1.81
C GLN A 27 -51.44 -24.39 2.29
N GLN A 28 -50.33 -23.65 2.17
CA GLN A 28 -49.31 -23.49 3.22
C GLN A 28 -48.36 -22.32 2.89
N ALA A 29 -48.12 -21.45 3.86
CA ALA A 29 -47.04 -20.47 3.89
C ALA A 29 -46.38 -20.53 5.29
N PRO A 30 -45.15 -20.05 5.50
CA PRO A 30 -44.05 -19.80 4.55
C PRO A 30 -42.77 -20.59 4.95
N SER A 31 -42.00 -21.10 3.98
CA SER A 31 -40.64 -21.58 4.26
C SER A 31 -39.70 -20.38 4.38
N ALA A 32 -38.90 -20.42 5.44
CA ALA A 32 -37.91 -19.43 5.84
C ALA A 32 -37.14 -18.83 4.66
N ALA A 33 -37.18 -17.49 4.56
CA ALA A 33 -36.19 -16.74 3.81
C ALA A 33 -34.81 -17.09 4.37
N THR A 34 -33.96 -17.66 3.52
CA THR A 34 -32.53 -17.82 3.78
C THR A 34 -32.00 -16.45 4.15
N ALA A 35 -31.70 -16.25 5.44
CA ALA A 35 -31.04 -15.05 5.91
C ALA A 35 -29.76 -14.90 5.09
N ALA A 36 -29.68 -13.81 4.31
CA ALA A 36 -28.46 -13.45 3.60
C ALA A 36 -27.35 -13.38 4.65
N ALA A 37 -26.40 -14.32 4.58
CA ALA A 37 -25.22 -14.31 5.43
C ALA A 37 -24.58 -12.92 5.34
N ALA A 38 -24.31 -12.30 6.48
CA ALA A 38 -23.55 -11.06 6.52
C ALA A 38 -22.25 -11.26 5.73
N PRO A 39 -21.79 -10.28 4.92
CA PRO A 39 -20.60 -10.46 4.10
C PRO A 39 -19.43 -10.84 5.03
N GLU A 40 -18.89 -12.04 4.84
CA GLU A 40 -17.73 -12.51 5.59
C GLU A 40 -16.59 -11.51 5.36
N SER A 41 -16.20 -10.79 6.43
CA SER A 41 -15.07 -9.87 6.35
C SER A 41 -13.81 -10.68 6.14
N THR A 42 -13.27 -10.66 4.93
CA THR A 42 -11.96 -11.26 4.65
C THR A 42 -10.90 -10.44 5.38
N PRO A 43 -10.10 -11.05 6.27
CA PRO A 43 -9.00 -10.36 6.93
C PRO A 43 -8.14 -9.63 5.89
N GLY A 44 -7.70 -8.41 6.21
CA GLY A 44 -6.74 -7.73 5.35
C GLY A 44 -7.23 -7.17 4.02
N VAL A 45 -8.52 -7.30 3.74
CA VAL A 45 -9.14 -6.71 2.55
C VAL A 45 -10.20 -5.70 2.96
N ARG A 46 -10.09 -4.48 2.42
CA ARG A 46 -11.08 -3.43 2.59
C ARG A 46 -11.50 -2.84 1.25
N PRO A 47 -12.68 -2.21 1.16
CA PRO A 47 -13.03 -1.37 0.03
C PRO A 47 -12.03 -0.20 -0.11
N SER A 48 -11.57 0.03 -1.33
CA SER A 48 -10.80 1.21 -1.75
C SER A 48 -11.58 2.49 -1.39
N PRO A 49 -10.95 3.50 -0.75
CA PRO A 49 -11.59 4.79 -0.50
C PRO A 49 -11.96 5.55 -1.79
N ASP A 50 -11.24 5.32 -2.88
CA ASP A 50 -11.47 5.98 -4.18
C ASP A 50 -12.74 5.47 -4.87
N ASP A 51 -12.90 4.14 -4.98
CA ASP A 51 -13.92 3.53 -5.82
C ASP A 51 -14.52 2.23 -5.28
N GLY A 52 -14.25 1.88 -4.02
CA GLY A 52 -14.85 0.74 -3.32
C GLY A 52 -14.32 -0.64 -3.71
N ARG A 53 -13.40 -0.75 -4.66
CA ARG A 53 -12.84 -2.07 -5.07
C ARG A 53 -12.07 -2.75 -3.93
N PRO A 54 -12.08 -4.09 -3.84
CA PRO A 54 -11.30 -4.81 -2.84
C PRO A 54 -9.80 -4.48 -2.94
N THR A 55 -9.21 -4.07 -1.83
CA THR A 55 -7.82 -3.59 -1.74
C THR A 55 -7.15 -4.16 -0.50
N THR A 56 -5.87 -4.49 -0.60
CA THR A 56 -5.07 -5.02 0.52
C THR A 56 -3.81 -4.19 0.74
N SER A 57 -3.30 -4.16 1.97
CA SER A 57 -2.11 -3.38 2.30
C SER A 57 -0.85 -3.97 1.64
N THR A 58 0.10 -3.12 1.27
CA THR A 58 1.45 -3.50 0.87
C THR A 58 2.35 -3.88 2.04
N GLY A 59 1.87 -3.81 3.29
CA GLY A 59 2.68 -3.93 4.50
C GLY A 59 3.50 -2.68 4.81
N THR A 60 3.40 -1.65 3.97
CA THR A 60 4.08 -0.36 4.12
C THR A 60 3.03 0.76 4.02
N PRO A 61 2.60 1.38 5.13
CA PRO A 61 1.53 2.40 5.11
C PRO A 61 1.83 3.61 4.21
N SER A 62 3.09 4.02 4.14
CA SER A 62 3.53 5.14 3.29
C SER A 62 3.40 4.81 1.80
N LEU A 63 3.66 3.56 1.40
CA LEU A 63 3.47 3.08 0.04
C LEU A 63 1.98 2.95 -0.28
N ASP A 64 1.17 2.44 0.65
CA ASP A 64 -0.29 2.35 0.49
C ASP A 64 -0.94 3.69 0.14
N ASN A 65 -0.41 4.79 0.71
CA ASN A 65 -0.95 6.13 0.50
C ASN A 65 -0.67 6.70 -0.90
N ILE A 66 0.43 6.30 -1.55
CA ILE A 66 0.79 6.81 -2.88
C ILE A 66 0.17 5.99 -4.03
N LEU A 67 -0.56 4.91 -3.73
CA LEU A 67 -1.20 4.03 -4.73
C LEU A 67 -2.57 4.58 -5.18
N ALA A 68 -2.58 5.75 -5.84
CA ALA A 68 -3.75 6.37 -6.46
C ALA A 68 -4.99 6.48 -5.55
N GLY A 69 -4.81 6.80 -4.27
CA GLY A 69 -5.91 6.97 -3.31
C GLY A 69 -6.61 5.67 -2.89
N HIS A 70 -6.20 4.51 -3.40
CA HIS A 70 -6.76 3.22 -2.99
C HIS A 70 -6.37 2.83 -1.57
N GLY A 71 -5.34 3.45 -0.99
CA GLY A 71 -4.88 3.15 0.37
C GLY A 71 -4.40 1.70 0.50
N GLY A 72 -3.69 1.20 -0.51
CA GLY A 72 -3.22 -0.17 -0.65
C GLY A 72 -3.16 -0.62 -2.11
N LEU A 73 -2.78 -1.88 -2.33
CA LEU A 73 -2.74 -2.51 -3.66
C LEU A 73 -4.10 -3.18 -3.96
N PRO A 74 -4.82 -2.76 -5.02
CA PRO A 74 -6.08 -3.39 -5.37
C PRO A 74 -5.93 -4.86 -5.77
N ILE A 75 -6.92 -5.69 -5.43
CA ILE A 75 -6.97 -7.08 -5.86
C ILE A 75 -6.99 -7.16 -7.39
N GLY A 76 -6.27 -8.14 -7.96
CA GLY A 76 -6.10 -8.35 -9.39
C GLY A 76 -4.98 -7.53 -10.02
N LYS A 77 -4.20 -6.78 -9.21
CA LYS A 77 -3.15 -5.88 -9.69
C LYS A 77 -1.74 -6.32 -9.32
N THR A 78 -0.82 -5.93 -10.18
CA THR A 78 0.63 -6.10 -10.06
C THR A 78 1.31 -4.77 -9.73
N LEU A 79 2.33 -4.82 -8.86
CA LEU A 79 3.24 -3.71 -8.62
C LEU A 79 4.67 -4.14 -8.96
N LEU A 80 5.26 -3.49 -9.98
CA LEU A 80 6.67 -3.61 -10.32
C LEU A 80 7.47 -2.54 -9.56
N VAL A 81 8.45 -2.98 -8.78
CA VAL A 81 9.35 -2.13 -8.01
C VAL A 81 10.74 -2.25 -8.61
N GLU A 82 11.21 -1.16 -9.20
CA GLU A 82 12.49 -1.10 -9.86
C GLU A 82 13.49 -0.44 -8.92
N GLU A 83 14.74 -0.90 -8.85
CA GLU A 83 15.75 -0.30 -7.98
C GLU A 83 17.05 -0.05 -8.72
N ASN A 84 17.55 1.19 -8.64
CA ASN A 84 18.87 1.56 -9.13
C ASN A 84 19.96 1.21 -8.11
N GLY A 85 21.16 0.89 -8.61
CA GLY A 85 22.31 0.60 -7.77
C GLY A 85 22.36 -0.85 -7.28
N THR A 86 22.97 -1.06 -6.11
CA THR A 86 23.29 -2.38 -5.54
C THR A 86 22.72 -2.58 -4.13
N THR A 87 21.87 -1.68 -3.67
CA THR A 87 21.15 -1.80 -2.40
C THR A 87 19.97 -2.78 -2.53
N ASP A 88 19.28 -3.07 -1.42
CA ASP A 88 18.13 -3.99 -1.38
C ASP A 88 16.90 -3.32 -0.72
N PHE A 89 16.62 -2.05 -1.05
CA PHE A 89 15.45 -1.35 -0.52
C PHE A 89 14.13 -1.92 -1.05
N ALA A 90 14.10 -2.30 -2.33
CA ALA A 90 12.97 -2.99 -2.95
C ALA A 90 12.75 -4.36 -2.30
N GLY A 91 13.82 -5.09 -1.96
CA GLY A 91 13.70 -6.32 -1.18
C GLY A 91 13.13 -6.10 0.21
N ALA A 92 13.43 -4.96 0.87
CA ALA A 92 12.82 -4.61 2.14
C ALA A 92 11.30 -4.42 2.01
N LEU A 93 10.84 -3.61 1.03
CA LEU A 93 9.40 -3.45 0.72
C LEU A 93 8.72 -4.79 0.45
N LEU A 94 9.39 -5.66 -0.30
CA LEU A 94 8.87 -6.97 -0.65
C LEU A 94 8.72 -7.90 0.58
N ARG A 95 9.64 -7.81 1.54
CA ARG A 95 9.53 -8.53 2.81
C ARG A 95 8.42 -7.97 3.70
N TYR A 96 8.19 -6.65 3.72
CA TYR A 96 7.01 -6.06 4.38
C TYR A 96 5.71 -6.59 3.77
N TYR A 97 5.62 -6.63 2.44
CA TYR A 97 4.46 -7.16 1.71
C TYR A 97 4.17 -8.64 2.01
N ALA A 98 5.22 -9.46 2.06
CA ALA A 98 5.10 -10.87 2.43
C ALA A 98 4.71 -11.05 3.92
N ALA A 99 5.32 -10.29 4.83
CA ALA A 99 5.02 -10.34 6.25
C ALA A 99 3.57 -9.93 6.55
N GLU A 100 3.05 -8.88 5.90
CA GLU A 100 1.65 -8.49 5.98
C GLU A 100 0.71 -9.62 5.52
N GLY A 101 1.08 -10.33 4.45
CA GLY A 101 0.35 -11.51 4.02
C GLY A 101 0.29 -12.61 5.08
N VAL A 102 1.42 -12.91 5.72
CA VAL A 102 1.49 -13.94 6.76
C VAL A 102 0.64 -13.56 7.98
N VAL A 103 0.67 -12.30 8.40
CA VAL A 103 -0.08 -11.81 9.57
C VAL A 103 -1.59 -11.76 9.30
N GLN A 104 -1.99 -11.52 8.06
CA GLN A 104 -3.40 -11.51 7.65
C GLN A 104 -3.93 -12.89 7.21
N ASP A 105 -3.14 -13.96 7.40
CA ASP A 105 -3.48 -15.33 6.98
C ASP A 105 -3.77 -15.46 5.46
N HIS A 106 -3.12 -14.64 4.64
CA HIS A 106 -3.14 -14.78 3.19
C HIS A 106 -2.20 -15.90 2.74
N ARG A 107 -2.51 -16.54 1.60
CA ARG A 107 -1.60 -17.48 0.93
C ARG A 107 -0.50 -16.69 0.22
N VAL A 108 0.72 -16.73 0.74
CA VAL A 108 1.88 -16.06 0.12
C VAL A 108 2.67 -17.07 -0.71
N HIS A 109 2.89 -16.74 -1.98
CA HIS A 109 3.66 -17.53 -2.94
C HIS A 109 4.98 -16.82 -3.21
N VAL A 110 6.11 -17.45 -2.85
CA VAL A 110 7.44 -16.88 -3.03
C VAL A 110 8.16 -17.59 -4.17
N VAL A 111 8.47 -16.85 -5.23
CA VAL A 111 9.12 -17.39 -6.43
C VAL A 111 10.63 -17.25 -6.32
N GLY A 112 11.33 -18.37 -6.50
CA GLY A 112 12.78 -18.44 -6.64
C GLY A 112 13.61 -18.17 -5.40
N MET A 113 12.99 -18.04 -4.23
CA MET A 113 13.73 -17.95 -2.96
C MET A 113 13.62 -19.24 -2.14
N PRO A 114 14.67 -19.58 -1.38
CA PRO A 114 14.64 -20.68 -0.41
C PRO A 114 13.85 -20.33 0.86
N GLU A 115 13.48 -21.34 1.65
CA GLU A 115 12.70 -21.18 2.89
C GLU A 115 13.33 -20.20 3.89
N GLN A 116 14.67 -20.16 3.95
CA GLN A 116 15.43 -19.21 4.78
C GLN A 116 15.07 -17.74 4.50
N TRP A 117 14.62 -17.40 3.29
CA TRP A 117 14.13 -16.07 2.96
C TRP A 117 12.87 -15.73 3.75
N GLY A 118 11.93 -16.67 3.93
CA GLY A 118 10.74 -16.44 4.76
C GLY A 118 11.08 -16.30 6.25
N ARG A 119 12.12 -16.99 6.72
CA ARG A 119 12.64 -16.80 8.08
C ARG A 119 13.27 -15.43 8.31
N SER A 120 13.53 -14.67 7.25
CA SER A 120 14.05 -13.29 7.30
C SER A 120 12.96 -12.21 7.33
N LEU A 121 11.68 -12.59 7.28
CA LEU A 121 10.57 -11.62 7.30
C LEU A 121 10.57 -10.80 8.61
N PRO A 122 10.27 -9.49 8.53
CA PRO A 122 10.32 -8.60 9.68
C PRO A 122 9.26 -8.96 10.73
N GLY A 123 9.61 -8.82 12.01
CA GLY A 123 8.72 -9.18 13.12
C GLY A 123 7.71 -8.09 13.45
N LEU A 124 6.55 -8.46 13.98
CA LEU A 124 5.55 -7.50 14.45
C LEU A 124 6.09 -6.62 15.58
N ILE A 125 5.77 -5.33 15.54
CA ILE A 125 6.01 -4.41 16.64
C ILE A 125 4.98 -4.68 17.74
N GLY A 126 5.45 -5.07 18.92
CA GLY A 126 4.58 -5.34 20.06
C GLY A 126 3.92 -4.06 20.60
N PRO A 127 2.84 -4.19 21.39
CA PRO A 127 2.15 -3.03 21.96
C PRO A 127 3.09 -2.15 22.81
N ALA A 128 4.05 -2.74 23.53
CA ALA A 128 5.04 -2.00 24.32
C ALA A 128 5.98 -1.14 23.45
N ASP A 129 6.46 -1.68 22.33
CA ASP A 129 7.33 -0.95 21.39
C ASP A 129 6.60 0.17 20.65
N SER A 130 5.28 0.04 20.48
CA SER A 130 4.43 1.05 19.86
C SER A 130 4.22 2.29 20.73
N VAL A 131 4.37 2.17 22.06
CA VAL A 131 4.26 3.31 22.99
C VAL A 131 5.48 4.21 22.89
N ASP A 132 6.65 3.60 22.74
CA ASP A 132 7.94 4.29 22.61
C ASP A 132 7.96 5.18 21.35
N ASP A 133 7.49 4.65 20.21
CA ASP A 133 7.37 5.40 18.95
C ASP A 133 6.38 6.59 19.05
N LYS A 134 5.28 6.40 19.79
CA LYS A 134 4.31 7.49 20.05
C LYS A 134 4.88 8.56 20.99
N GLN A 135 5.73 8.17 21.94
CA GLN A 135 6.37 9.09 22.87
C GLN A 135 7.44 9.93 22.17
N ASP A 136 8.21 9.33 21.26
CA ASP A 136 9.19 10.03 20.43
C ASP A 136 8.53 11.03 19.47
N LYS A 137 7.43 10.65 18.81
CA LYS A 137 6.63 11.57 17.96
C LYS A 137 6.11 12.77 18.76
N ARG A 138 5.52 12.54 19.94
CA ARG A 138 5.02 13.62 20.81
C ARG A 138 6.12 14.54 21.31
N LYS A 139 7.35 14.05 21.44
CA LYS A 139 8.50 14.85 21.88
C LYS A 139 9.06 15.70 20.74
N GLY A 140 9.05 15.20 19.51
CA GLY A 140 9.44 15.96 18.31
C GLY A 140 8.42 17.04 17.90
N GLU A 141 7.13 16.79 18.12
CA GLU A 141 6.04 17.72 17.71
C GLU A 141 5.83 18.88 18.71
N ARG A 142 6.39 18.79 19.92
CA ARG A 142 6.21 19.81 20.98
C ARG A 142 7.16 21.00 20.81
N MET A 143 6.89 21.85 19.81
CA MET A 143 7.60 23.11 19.58
C MET A 143 7.21 24.18 20.62
N LYS A 144 8.21 24.87 21.22
CA LYS A 144 8.08 25.80 22.36
C LYS A 144 7.37 27.14 22.08
N ILE A 145 6.92 27.42 20.85
CA ILE A 145 6.36 28.73 20.46
C ILE A 145 4.84 28.66 20.17
N ALA A 146 4.24 27.48 20.12
CA ALA A 146 2.86 27.29 19.66
C ALA A 146 1.78 27.43 20.75
N TRP A 147 2.06 28.06 21.90
CA TRP A 147 1.07 28.13 23.00
C TRP A 147 -0.15 29.02 22.68
N ARG A 148 -0.04 29.91 21.68
CA ARG A 148 -1.15 30.77 21.24
C ARG A 148 -2.01 30.21 20.11
N TYR A 149 -1.55 29.18 19.39
CA TYR A 149 -2.28 28.62 18.25
C TYR A 149 -2.96 27.28 18.55
N GLU A 150 -2.69 26.65 19.69
CA GLU A 150 -3.41 25.44 20.14
C GLU A 150 -4.93 25.67 20.29
N ARG A 151 -5.37 26.92 20.45
CA ARG A 151 -6.79 27.30 20.55
C ARG A 151 -7.43 27.79 19.25
N LEU A 152 -6.66 27.89 18.16
CA LEU A 152 -7.16 28.34 16.87
C LEU A 152 -7.13 27.15 15.92
N GLY A 153 -8.28 26.48 15.83
CA GLY A 153 -8.43 25.13 15.29
C GLY A 153 -7.81 24.86 13.93
N GLU A 154 -7.61 23.56 13.67
CA GLU A 154 -7.29 22.95 12.38
C GLU A 154 -8.10 23.57 11.24
N PHE A 155 -7.53 24.58 10.60
CA PHE A 155 -8.06 25.15 9.36
C PHE A 155 -6.88 25.39 8.44
N GLY A 156 -6.47 24.33 7.75
CA GLY A 156 -5.31 24.36 6.87
C GLY A 156 -4.94 23.02 6.23
N ALA A 157 -5.89 22.09 6.08
CA ALA A 157 -5.74 20.89 5.25
C ALA A 157 -7.03 20.71 4.45
N GLY A 158 -7.23 21.58 3.45
CA GLY A 158 -8.21 21.33 2.39
C GLY A 158 -7.59 20.40 1.33
N ILE A 159 -8.28 19.46 0.68
CA ILE A 159 -9.68 19.03 0.67
C ILE A 159 -9.65 17.55 0.24
N ALA A 160 -10.03 16.65 1.15
CA ALA A 160 -10.62 15.36 0.79
C ALA A 160 -11.56 14.99 1.95
N GLY A 161 -12.86 15.18 1.72
CA GLY A 161 -13.89 15.05 2.74
C GLY A 161 -13.99 13.62 3.25
N SER A 162 -13.50 13.39 4.46
CA SER A 162 -14.03 12.37 5.35
C SER A 162 -14.56 13.07 6.59
N ARG A 163 -15.89 13.15 6.71
CA ARG A 163 -16.55 13.36 8.00
C ARG A 163 -16.29 12.11 8.85
N ALA A 164 -15.15 12.06 9.51
CA ALA A 164 -15.01 11.29 10.74
C ALA A 164 -15.56 12.20 11.85
N THR A 165 -16.70 11.83 12.41
CA THR A 165 -17.27 12.45 13.61
C THR A 165 -16.25 12.42 14.74
N SER A 166 -15.81 13.60 15.17
CA SER A 166 -15.15 13.82 16.44
C SER A 166 -16.10 13.53 17.60
N GLY A 167 -15.63 12.77 18.59
CA GLY A 167 -16.34 12.30 19.79
C GLY A 167 -16.14 10.79 19.92
N ASP A 168 -15.25 10.29 20.77
CA ASP A 168 -15.45 10.31 22.21
C ASP A 168 -14.12 10.20 22.97
N GLN A 169 -13.84 11.17 23.85
CA GLN A 169 -12.84 11.06 24.90
C GLN A 169 -13.49 10.31 26.07
N SER A 170 -13.30 9.00 26.16
CA SER A 170 -13.55 8.26 27.39
C SER A 170 -12.23 8.03 28.13
N GLN A 171 -12.17 8.59 29.34
CA GLN A 171 -11.19 8.24 30.37
C GLN A 171 -11.17 6.72 30.60
N PRO A 172 -10.03 6.13 31.03
CA PRO A 172 -9.93 4.71 31.23
C PRO A 172 -10.66 4.30 32.52
N THR A 173 -11.88 3.80 32.40
CA THR A 173 -12.43 2.86 33.38
C THR A 173 -11.97 1.46 33.00
N ALA A 174 -11.32 0.77 33.95
CA ALA A 174 -10.94 -0.62 33.84
C ALA A 174 -12.18 -1.51 33.62
N ASP A 175 -11.95 -2.63 32.91
CA ASP A 175 -12.89 -3.69 32.50
C ASP A 175 -13.78 -3.41 31.28
N GLY A 176 -13.40 -4.04 30.17
CA GLY A 176 -14.17 -4.16 28.93
C GLY A 176 -13.25 -4.42 27.74
N SER A 177 -13.19 -5.67 27.27
CA SER A 177 -12.44 -6.05 26.06
C SER A 177 -12.95 -5.25 24.84
N PRO A 178 -12.14 -4.39 24.20
CA PRO A 178 -12.58 -3.72 23.00
C PRO A 178 -12.62 -4.76 21.88
N ASP A 179 -13.74 -4.84 21.14
CA ASP A 179 -13.84 -5.55 19.86
C ASP A 179 -12.78 -5.00 18.90
N LYS A 180 -11.58 -5.60 18.94
CA LYS A 180 -10.44 -5.21 18.11
C LYS A 180 -10.73 -5.64 16.68
N ARG A 181 -11.29 -4.73 15.87
CA ARG A 181 -11.23 -4.88 14.41
C ARG A 181 -9.76 -5.12 14.03
N PRO A 182 -9.45 -6.18 13.28
CA PRO A 182 -8.07 -6.48 12.90
C PRO A 182 -7.47 -5.31 12.12
N ALA A 183 -6.19 -5.01 12.35
CA ALA A 183 -5.52 -3.91 11.67
C ALA A 183 -5.41 -4.20 10.16
N PHE A 184 -5.62 -3.17 9.34
CA PHE A 184 -5.49 -3.27 7.88
C PHE A 184 -4.03 -3.36 7.41
N CYS A 185 -3.12 -2.73 8.15
CA CYS A 185 -1.70 -2.75 7.92
C CYS A 185 -1.01 -2.79 9.28
N HIS A 186 -0.05 -3.70 9.44
CA HIS A 186 0.68 -3.87 10.68
C HIS A 186 2.02 -3.12 10.63
N ALA A 187 2.58 -2.83 11.80
CA ALA A 187 3.89 -2.22 11.92
C ALA A 187 4.93 -3.32 12.20
N PHE A 188 6.06 -3.29 11.50
CA PHE A 188 7.10 -4.32 11.61
C PHE A 188 8.48 -3.74 11.92
N ASP A 189 9.28 -4.51 12.65
CA ASP A 189 10.66 -4.22 13.02
C ASP A 189 11.62 -5.14 12.26
N LEU A 190 12.49 -4.56 11.44
CA LEU A 190 13.48 -5.27 10.61
C LEU A 190 14.56 -5.99 11.44
N THR A 191 14.77 -5.57 12.70
CA THR A 191 15.72 -6.22 13.61
C THR A 191 15.12 -7.47 14.26
N LYS A 192 13.80 -7.65 14.18
CA LYS A 192 13.08 -8.82 14.69
C LYS A 192 12.79 -9.78 13.54
N ARG A 193 12.40 -11.00 13.89
CA ARG A 193 11.91 -12.01 12.94
C ARG A 193 10.47 -12.33 13.23
N LEU A 194 9.70 -12.52 12.18
CA LEU A 194 8.28 -12.84 12.29
C LEU A 194 8.10 -14.21 12.94
N THR A 195 7.40 -14.23 14.07
CA THR A 195 6.96 -15.45 14.75
C THR A 195 5.44 -15.51 14.62
N HIS A 196 4.95 -16.14 13.55
CA HIS A 196 3.51 -16.30 13.28
C HIS A 196 3.25 -17.74 12.79
N PRO A 197 2.19 -18.44 13.25
CA PRO A 197 1.93 -19.82 12.84
C PRO A 197 1.85 -19.99 11.30
N SER A 198 1.26 -19.01 10.63
CA SER A 198 1.06 -19.04 9.17
C SER A 198 2.35 -18.83 8.36
N ILE A 199 3.49 -18.56 9.01
CA ILE A 199 4.79 -18.52 8.32
C ILE A 199 5.17 -19.88 7.74
N ALA A 200 4.69 -20.97 8.34
CA ALA A 200 4.88 -22.34 7.83
C ALA A 200 4.04 -22.61 6.57
N ASN A 201 3.04 -21.78 6.28
CA ASN A 201 2.14 -21.92 5.14
C ASN A 201 2.63 -21.17 3.89
N LEU A 202 3.83 -20.57 3.94
CA LEU A 202 4.46 -19.95 2.77
C LEU A 202 4.69 -21.02 1.69
N ASN A 203 4.20 -20.75 0.48
CA ASN A 203 4.40 -21.64 -0.65
C ASN A 203 5.61 -21.18 -1.47
N TYR A 204 6.68 -21.98 -1.47
CA TYR A 204 7.90 -21.70 -2.21
C TYR A 204 7.89 -22.37 -3.58
N ILE A 205 8.12 -21.58 -4.63
CA ILE A 205 8.20 -22.04 -6.02
C ILE A 205 9.68 -22.00 -6.44
N PRO A 206 10.39 -23.14 -6.43
CA PRO A 206 11.82 -23.15 -6.73
C PRO A 206 12.10 -22.99 -8.21
N LEU A 207 13.26 -22.40 -8.55
CA LEU A 207 13.76 -22.33 -9.92
C LEU A 207 14.54 -23.60 -10.26
N THR A 208 13.85 -24.74 -10.34
CA THR A 208 14.48 -26.02 -10.69
C THR A 208 14.59 -26.17 -12.21
N PRO A 209 15.75 -26.60 -12.74
CA PRO A 209 15.85 -27.04 -14.13
C PRO A 209 14.81 -28.12 -14.44
N SER A 210 14.13 -27.98 -15.57
CA SER A 210 13.07 -28.87 -16.04
C SER A 210 13.13 -28.96 -17.56
N ASN A 211 12.47 -29.96 -18.13
CA ASN A 211 12.26 -30.06 -19.58
C ASN A 211 11.24 -29.03 -20.10
N GLU A 212 10.49 -28.40 -19.20
CA GLU A 212 9.60 -27.29 -19.53
C GLU A 212 10.27 -25.93 -19.29
N PRO A 213 9.91 -24.88 -20.05
CA PRO A 213 10.38 -23.52 -19.79
C PRO A 213 10.10 -23.11 -18.35
N LEU A 214 11.08 -22.44 -17.73
CA LEU A 214 11.06 -22.05 -16.31
C LEU A 214 9.78 -21.31 -15.94
N PHE A 215 9.44 -20.26 -16.68
CA PHE A 215 8.26 -19.45 -16.37
C PHE A 215 6.93 -20.17 -16.61
N THR A 216 6.86 -21.10 -17.57
CA THR A 216 5.70 -21.97 -17.75
C THR A 216 5.49 -22.84 -16.52
N THR A 217 6.57 -23.40 -15.97
CA THR A 217 6.53 -24.20 -14.73
C THR A 217 6.07 -23.35 -13.54
N ILE A 218 6.61 -22.13 -13.39
CA ILE A 218 6.20 -21.20 -12.32
C ILE A 218 4.72 -20.88 -12.43
N HIS A 219 4.24 -20.52 -13.63
CA HIS A 219 2.84 -20.20 -13.87
C HIS A 219 1.92 -21.38 -13.52
N LYS A 220 2.21 -22.60 -13.99
CA LYS A 220 1.43 -23.80 -13.67
C LYS A 220 1.35 -24.07 -12.16
N ARG A 221 2.46 -23.87 -11.43
CA ARG A 221 2.49 -24.04 -9.97
C ARG A 221 1.67 -22.97 -9.25
N LEU A 222 1.72 -21.71 -9.70
CA LEU A 222 0.89 -20.64 -9.16
C LEU A 222 -0.59 -20.93 -9.38
N ASP A 223 -0.97 -21.27 -10.61
CA ASP A 223 -2.34 -21.59 -11.00
C ASP A 223 -2.90 -22.76 -10.18
N ALA A 224 -2.16 -23.87 -10.11
CA ALA A 224 -2.55 -25.03 -9.30
C ALA A 224 -2.69 -24.68 -7.80
N ALA A 225 -1.77 -23.89 -7.25
CA ALA A 225 -1.82 -23.50 -5.85
C ALA A 225 -3.02 -22.58 -5.53
N ILE A 226 -3.37 -21.67 -6.44
CA ILE A 226 -4.55 -20.81 -6.32
C ILE A 226 -5.83 -21.64 -6.44
N ALA A 227 -5.93 -22.49 -7.47
CA ALA A 227 -7.10 -23.34 -7.71
C ALA A 227 -7.35 -24.35 -6.58
N SER A 228 -6.29 -24.83 -5.91
CA SER A 228 -6.41 -25.76 -4.77
C SER A 228 -6.78 -25.09 -3.44
N SER A 229 -6.85 -23.76 -3.38
CA SER A 229 -7.11 -23.04 -2.14
C SER A 229 -8.62 -22.87 -1.89
N PRO A 230 -9.06 -22.76 -0.63
CA PRO A 230 -10.46 -22.52 -0.32
C PRO A 230 -11.03 -21.27 -1.00
N PRO A 231 -12.34 -21.20 -1.26
CA PRO A 231 -12.98 -19.98 -1.76
C PRO A 231 -12.66 -18.77 -0.88
N ASN A 232 -12.63 -17.58 -1.47
CA ASN A 232 -12.33 -16.31 -0.80
C ASN A 232 -10.92 -16.17 -0.21
N THR A 233 -10.02 -17.14 -0.42
CA THR A 233 -8.61 -17.02 -0.02
C THR A 233 -7.93 -15.88 -0.78
N VAL A 234 -7.19 -15.03 -0.05
CA VAL A 234 -6.38 -13.97 -0.65
C VAL A 234 -4.98 -14.49 -0.90
N HIS A 235 -4.46 -14.23 -2.10
CA HIS A 235 -3.14 -14.66 -2.53
C HIS A 235 -2.20 -13.47 -2.75
N ARG A 236 -0.96 -13.61 -2.31
CA ARG A 236 0.11 -12.63 -2.54
C ARG A 236 1.26 -13.32 -3.25
N ILE A 237 1.54 -12.90 -4.47
CA ILE A 237 2.65 -13.45 -5.26
C ILE A 237 3.85 -12.52 -5.10
N VAL A 238 4.97 -13.10 -4.69
CA VAL A 238 6.20 -12.40 -4.34
C VAL A 238 7.29 -12.89 -5.28
N ILE A 239 7.83 -11.98 -6.10
CA ILE A 239 8.91 -12.30 -7.05
C ILE A 239 10.10 -11.38 -6.76
N PRO A 240 11.03 -11.80 -5.89
CA PRO A 240 12.21 -11.01 -5.55
C PRO A 240 13.24 -11.08 -6.67
N SER A 241 13.78 -9.91 -7.02
CA SER A 241 14.89 -9.72 -7.96
C SER A 241 14.73 -10.55 -9.23
N LEU A 242 13.61 -10.34 -9.92
CA LEU A 242 13.29 -10.98 -11.20
C LEU A 242 14.47 -10.82 -12.16
N LEU A 243 14.85 -11.93 -12.81
CA LEU A 243 16.00 -12.06 -13.71
C LEU A 243 17.38 -11.91 -13.07
N ASN A 244 17.51 -11.93 -11.73
CA ASN A 244 18.82 -11.94 -11.09
C ASN A 244 19.66 -13.16 -11.56
N PRO A 245 20.83 -12.95 -12.19
CA PRO A 245 21.65 -14.04 -12.76
C PRO A 245 22.17 -15.06 -11.74
N THR A 246 22.12 -14.75 -10.43
CA THR A 246 22.48 -15.70 -9.38
C THR A 246 21.45 -16.80 -9.17
N VAL A 247 20.21 -16.58 -9.61
CA VAL A 247 19.09 -17.52 -9.41
C VAL A 247 18.42 -17.91 -10.73
N TYR A 248 18.29 -16.96 -11.66
CA TYR A 248 17.64 -17.18 -12.95
C TYR A 248 18.67 -17.60 -14.01
N PRO A 249 18.36 -18.62 -14.83
CA PRO A 249 19.21 -18.99 -15.96
C PRO A 249 19.13 -17.91 -17.07
N PRO A 250 20.19 -17.74 -17.91
CA PRO A 250 20.29 -16.67 -18.89
C PRO A 250 19.12 -16.55 -19.87
N GLU A 251 18.48 -17.67 -20.21
CA GLU A 251 17.34 -17.78 -21.12
C GLU A 251 16.09 -17.09 -20.55
N SER A 252 16.05 -16.86 -19.23
CA SER A 252 14.95 -16.14 -18.56
C SER A 252 14.87 -14.69 -19.01
N SER A 253 15.98 -14.06 -19.36
CA SER A 253 16.03 -12.65 -19.77
C SER A 253 15.59 -12.45 -21.22
N GLN A 254 15.30 -13.51 -21.96
CA GLN A 254 14.81 -13.40 -23.33
C GLN A 254 13.37 -12.86 -23.33
N PRO A 255 13.03 -11.87 -24.18
CA PRO A 255 11.70 -11.25 -24.19
C PRO A 255 10.56 -12.25 -24.39
N ASP A 256 10.75 -13.26 -25.24
CA ASP A 256 9.83 -14.38 -25.52
C ASP A 256 9.67 -15.36 -24.33
N SER A 257 10.51 -15.24 -23.31
CA SER A 257 10.41 -16.02 -22.06
C SER A 257 9.67 -15.22 -20.98
N VAL A 258 10.18 -14.04 -20.60
CA VAL A 258 9.66 -13.27 -19.46
C VAL A 258 8.41 -12.46 -19.77
N LEU A 259 8.24 -11.91 -20.99
CA LEU A 259 7.07 -11.07 -21.28
C LEU A 259 5.77 -11.88 -21.36
N PRO A 260 5.72 -13.05 -22.02
CA PRO A 260 4.54 -13.90 -21.97
C PRO A 260 4.21 -14.33 -20.54
N PHE A 261 5.21 -14.60 -19.71
CA PHE A 261 5.01 -14.91 -18.29
C PHE A 261 4.32 -13.79 -17.53
N LEU A 262 4.81 -12.55 -17.62
CA LEU A 262 4.18 -11.41 -16.94
C LEU A 262 2.76 -11.16 -17.45
N HIS A 263 2.54 -11.33 -18.76
CA HIS A 263 1.22 -11.24 -19.36
C HIS A 263 0.27 -12.31 -18.82
N SER A 264 0.71 -13.57 -18.77
CA SER A 264 -0.06 -14.69 -18.21
C SER A 264 -0.30 -14.53 -16.71
N LEU A 265 0.68 -14.02 -15.96
CA LEU A 265 0.52 -13.69 -14.54
C LEU A 265 -0.58 -12.64 -14.34
N ARG A 266 -0.59 -11.57 -15.15
CA ARG A 266 -1.67 -10.58 -15.10
C ARG A 266 -3.03 -11.21 -15.42
N ALA A 267 -3.10 -12.09 -16.41
CA ALA A 267 -4.34 -12.82 -16.73
C ALA A 267 -4.81 -13.71 -15.56
N LEU A 268 -3.89 -14.42 -14.90
CA LEU A 268 -4.18 -15.24 -13.72
C LEU A 268 -4.75 -14.39 -12.58
N LEU A 269 -4.15 -13.23 -12.30
CA LEU A 269 -4.64 -12.32 -11.25
C LEU A 269 -6.03 -11.73 -11.54
N ASN A 270 -6.40 -11.59 -12.82
CA ASN A 270 -7.70 -11.06 -13.24
C ASN A 270 -8.74 -12.16 -13.53
N THR A 271 -8.43 -13.42 -13.24
CA THR A 271 -9.36 -14.53 -13.42
C THR A 271 -10.56 -14.38 -12.46
N PRO A 272 -11.81 -14.52 -12.93
CA PRO A 272 -12.99 -14.39 -12.07
C PRO A 272 -12.92 -15.31 -10.85
N GLY A 273 -13.16 -14.76 -9.65
CA GLY A 273 -13.09 -15.49 -8.39
C GLY A 273 -11.70 -15.58 -7.77
N VAL A 274 -10.63 -15.28 -8.51
CA VAL A 274 -9.27 -15.20 -7.97
C VAL A 274 -9.10 -13.88 -7.22
N ARG A 275 -8.63 -13.95 -5.97
CA ARG A 275 -8.32 -12.79 -5.13
C ARG A 275 -6.82 -12.71 -4.90
N ALA A 276 -6.08 -12.29 -5.92
CA ALA A 276 -4.63 -12.30 -5.87
C ALA A 276 -4.04 -10.91 -6.17
N THR A 277 -2.86 -10.64 -5.62
CA THR A 277 -2.01 -9.49 -5.99
C THR A 277 -0.58 -9.99 -6.17
N ALA A 278 0.24 -9.24 -6.92
CA ALA A 278 1.66 -9.54 -7.03
C ALA A 278 2.54 -8.33 -6.82
N MET A 279 3.67 -8.52 -6.15
CA MET A 279 4.75 -7.55 -6.06
C MET A 279 6.04 -8.18 -6.60
N ILE A 280 6.66 -7.49 -7.55
CA ILE A 280 7.81 -7.97 -8.32
C ILE A 280 8.91 -6.93 -8.18
N THR A 281 10.14 -7.33 -7.89
CA THR A 281 11.29 -6.41 -7.87
C THR A 281 12.26 -6.70 -9.02
N ILE A 282 12.86 -5.68 -9.62
CA ILE A 282 13.88 -5.82 -10.69
C ILE A 282 15.09 -4.91 -10.46
N PRO A 283 16.33 -5.43 -10.49
CA PRO A 283 17.53 -4.62 -10.36
C PRO A 283 17.87 -3.88 -11.66
N LEU A 284 17.75 -2.56 -11.65
CA LEU A 284 17.99 -1.71 -12.83
C LEU A 284 19.46 -1.57 -13.21
N SER A 285 20.37 -1.86 -12.27
CA SER A 285 21.82 -1.93 -12.55
C SER A 285 22.16 -3.05 -13.53
N LEU A 286 21.35 -4.12 -13.57
CA LEU A 286 21.50 -5.23 -14.52
C LEU A 286 20.55 -5.09 -15.72
N PHE A 287 19.36 -4.54 -15.49
CA PHE A 287 18.34 -4.34 -16.52
C PHE A 287 17.92 -2.87 -16.55
N PRO A 288 18.66 -1.99 -17.26
CA PRO A 288 18.34 -0.58 -17.28
C PRO A 288 16.95 -0.30 -17.87
N ARG A 289 16.22 0.67 -17.30
CA ARG A 289 14.89 1.09 -17.78
C ARG A 289 14.85 1.54 -19.23
N ALA A 290 15.98 2.07 -19.73
CA ALA A 290 16.13 2.49 -21.12
C ALA A 290 16.07 1.31 -22.12
N THR A 291 16.18 0.06 -21.64
CA THR A 291 16.08 -1.12 -22.50
C THR A 291 14.63 -1.40 -22.88
N GLY A 292 14.43 -1.91 -24.11
CA GLY A 292 13.10 -2.30 -24.58
C GLY A 292 12.45 -3.36 -23.69
N LEU A 293 13.23 -4.29 -23.13
CA LEU A 293 12.72 -5.36 -22.27
C LEU A 293 12.00 -4.79 -21.03
N VAL A 294 12.69 -3.94 -20.26
CA VAL A 294 12.11 -3.33 -19.05
C VAL A 294 10.92 -2.45 -19.41
N ARG A 295 11.01 -1.68 -20.50
CA ARG A 295 9.87 -0.88 -20.97
C ARG A 295 8.63 -1.73 -21.24
N TRP A 296 8.79 -2.92 -21.82
CA TRP A 296 7.68 -3.85 -22.00
C TRP A 296 7.16 -4.42 -20.67
N MET A 297 8.04 -4.72 -19.71
CA MET A 297 7.63 -5.14 -18.35
C MET A 297 6.78 -4.06 -17.65
N GLU A 298 7.17 -2.79 -17.76
CA GLU A 298 6.39 -1.65 -17.24
C GLU A 298 5.01 -1.52 -17.89
N LEU A 299 4.93 -1.74 -19.21
CA LEU A 299 3.68 -1.66 -19.98
C LEU A 299 2.69 -2.78 -19.60
N ILE A 300 3.21 -3.98 -19.28
CA ILE A 300 2.39 -5.11 -18.86
C ILE A 300 1.91 -4.93 -17.41
N SER A 301 2.74 -4.35 -16.54
CA SER A 301 2.47 -4.14 -15.12
C SER A 301 1.41 -3.06 -14.88
N ASP A 302 0.60 -3.23 -13.82
CA ASP A 302 -0.46 -2.27 -13.49
C ASP A 302 0.07 -1.04 -12.74
N GLY A 303 1.04 -1.24 -11.84
CA GLY A 303 1.80 -0.19 -11.16
C GLY A 303 3.30 -0.35 -11.34
N VAL A 304 4.02 0.77 -11.41
CA VAL A 304 5.48 0.84 -11.57
C VAL A 304 6.02 1.96 -10.70
N ILE A 305 6.91 1.62 -9.77
CA ILE A 305 7.68 2.58 -8.96
C ILE A 305 9.17 2.30 -9.12
N GLU A 306 9.98 3.35 -9.11
CA GLU A 306 11.44 3.28 -9.21
C GLU A 306 12.05 3.86 -7.93
N LEU A 307 12.86 3.06 -7.24
CA LEU A 307 13.72 3.48 -6.15
C LEU A 307 15.07 3.92 -6.73
N CYS A 308 15.47 5.14 -6.41
CA CYS A 308 16.77 5.73 -6.73
C CYS A 308 17.53 6.03 -5.43
N PRO A 309 18.19 5.02 -4.84
CA PRO A 309 19.09 5.21 -3.69
C PRO A 309 20.13 6.28 -3.98
N PHE A 310 20.43 7.12 -2.99
CA PHE A 310 21.52 8.07 -3.09
C PHE A 310 22.88 7.36 -2.98
N PRO A 311 23.92 7.86 -3.66
CA PRO A 311 25.27 7.36 -3.44
C PRO A 311 25.70 7.68 -2.00
N HIS A 312 26.52 6.82 -1.38
CA HIS A 312 27.04 7.01 -0.02
C HIS A 312 27.75 8.37 0.19
N SER A 313 28.21 9.03 -0.88
CA SER A 313 28.78 10.38 -0.84
C SER A 313 27.75 11.50 -0.58
N ALA A 314 26.46 11.23 -0.75
CA ALA A 314 25.38 12.18 -0.53
C ALA A 314 24.93 12.28 0.93
N ASP A 315 25.38 11.36 1.81
CA ASP A 315 25.12 11.43 3.26
C ASP A 315 25.60 12.76 3.85
N ALA A 316 26.69 13.32 3.31
CA ALA A 316 27.22 14.62 3.71
C ALA A 316 26.31 15.81 3.31
N LEU A 317 25.53 15.67 2.23
CA LEU A 317 24.66 16.74 1.71
C LEU A 317 23.34 16.82 2.50
N ALA A 318 22.83 15.68 2.97
CA ALA A 318 21.61 15.60 3.77
C ALA A 318 21.77 16.17 5.20
N THR A 319 23.01 16.37 5.66
CA THR A 319 23.35 17.06 6.92
C THR A 319 23.41 18.59 6.83
N SER A 320 23.14 19.20 5.67
CA SER A 320 23.27 20.65 5.49
C SER A 320 21.99 21.39 5.88
N GLY A 321 22.06 22.17 6.96
CA GLY A 321 21.28 23.38 7.21
C GLY A 321 19.84 23.30 7.72
N ALA A 322 19.04 22.29 7.35
CA ALA A 322 17.59 22.35 7.62
C ALA A 322 16.87 21.02 7.89
N ALA A 323 17.61 19.90 8.01
CA ALA A 323 17.04 18.73 8.64
C ALA A 323 16.66 19.13 10.07
N THR A 324 15.37 19.14 10.40
CA THR A 324 14.96 19.22 11.80
C THR A 324 15.74 18.12 12.53
N SER A 325 16.35 18.43 13.66
CA SER A 325 17.28 17.54 14.39
C SER A 325 16.72 16.17 14.81
N HIS A 326 15.50 15.85 14.38
CA HIS A 326 14.70 14.69 14.74
C HIS A 326 14.29 13.79 13.55
N GLU A 327 14.52 14.19 12.29
CA GLU A 327 14.20 13.35 11.13
C GLU A 327 15.45 12.73 10.51
N GLU A 328 15.37 11.43 10.19
CA GLU A 328 16.43 10.73 9.45
C GLU A 328 16.54 11.31 8.03
N PRO A 329 17.76 11.54 7.53
CA PRO A 329 17.96 12.05 6.19
C PRO A 329 17.43 11.08 5.14
N PRO A 330 16.85 11.57 4.02
CA PRO A 330 16.44 10.73 2.90
C PRO A 330 17.57 9.84 2.38
N GLN A 331 17.31 8.55 2.18
CA GLN A 331 18.29 7.58 1.67
C GLN A 331 18.20 7.41 0.14
N GLY A 332 17.18 7.99 -0.48
CA GLY A 332 17.01 8.01 -1.92
C GLY A 332 15.69 8.63 -2.35
N MET A 333 15.51 8.71 -3.65
CA MET A 333 14.29 9.18 -4.29
C MET A 333 13.39 8.00 -4.68
N LEU A 334 12.08 8.19 -4.62
CA LEU A 334 11.09 7.30 -5.21
C LEU A 334 10.37 8.03 -6.33
N LYS A 335 10.32 7.42 -7.51
CA LYS A 335 9.58 7.93 -8.67
C LYS A 335 8.40 7.02 -8.97
N THR A 336 7.24 7.62 -9.16
CA THR A 336 6.03 6.92 -9.57
C THR A 336 5.86 7.04 -11.07
N HIS A 337 6.04 5.94 -11.81
CA HIS A 337 5.89 5.92 -13.27
C HIS A 337 4.51 5.48 -13.71
N ARG A 338 3.88 4.60 -12.92
CA ARG A 338 2.54 4.09 -13.20
C ARG A 338 1.85 3.71 -11.90
N LEU A 339 0.57 4.04 -11.82
CA LEU A 339 -0.30 3.69 -10.70
C LEU A 339 -1.40 2.71 -11.14
N PRO A 340 -1.64 1.64 -10.35
CA PRO A 340 -2.70 0.67 -10.62
C PRO A 340 -4.05 1.37 -10.79
N VAL A 341 -4.89 0.85 -11.68
CA VAL A 341 -6.25 1.36 -11.98
C VAL A 341 -6.29 2.72 -12.67
N LEU A 342 -5.62 3.74 -12.10
CA LEU A 342 -5.61 5.11 -12.61
C LEU A 342 -5.14 5.17 -14.08
N HIS A 343 -4.00 4.55 -14.38
CA HIS A 343 -3.44 4.58 -15.74
C HIS A 343 -4.21 3.70 -16.73
N GLU A 344 -4.98 2.71 -16.24
CA GLU A 344 -5.86 1.91 -17.09
C GLU A 344 -7.12 2.70 -17.49
N ARG A 345 -7.56 3.65 -16.66
CA ARG A 345 -8.73 4.51 -16.89
C ARG A 345 -8.45 5.73 -17.78
N GLY A 346 -7.28 5.78 -18.43
CA GLY A 346 -6.89 6.88 -19.30
C GLY A 346 -5.94 7.91 -18.67
N GLY A 347 -5.58 7.74 -17.39
CA GLY A 347 -4.66 8.64 -16.70
C GLY A 347 -5.24 10.05 -16.45
N GLY A 348 -4.50 10.86 -15.69
CA GLY A 348 -4.89 12.22 -15.26
C GLY A 348 -3.87 12.78 -14.27
N SER A 349 -4.03 14.04 -13.82
CA SER A 349 -3.09 14.66 -12.86
C SER A 349 -3.29 14.11 -11.44
N ASP A 350 -2.94 12.85 -11.23
CA ASP A 350 -2.68 12.38 -9.89
C ASP A 350 -1.40 13.05 -9.38
N GLN A 351 -1.49 13.71 -8.23
CA GLN A 351 -0.39 14.49 -7.69
C GLN A 351 0.84 13.64 -7.40
N ASN A 352 0.67 12.32 -7.16
CA ASN A 352 1.78 11.42 -6.89
C ASN A 352 2.56 11.06 -8.15
N VAL A 353 1.98 11.22 -9.34
CA VAL A 353 2.64 10.97 -10.63
C VAL A 353 3.39 12.24 -11.04
N GLY A 354 4.73 12.15 -11.05
CA GLY A 354 5.59 13.30 -11.34
C GLY A 354 5.98 14.14 -10.13
N GLN A 355 5.48 13.83 -8.93
CA GLN A 355 6.10 14.30 -7.69
C GLN A 355 7.38 13.51 -7.39
N ASP A 356 8.37 14.25 -6.93
CA ASP A 356 9.61 13.70 -6.41
C ASP A 356 9.39 13.29 -4.95
N TRP A 357 9.35 11.98 -4.69
CA TRP A 357 9.25 11.43 -3.34
C TRP A 357 10.64 11.09 -2.82
N ALA A 358 10.84 11.19 -1.52
CA ALA A 358 12.01 10.67 -0.83
C ALA A 358 11.60 9.48 0.01
N PHE A 359 12.51 8.50 0.14
CA PHE A 359 12.31 7.38 1.03
C PHE A 359 13.39 7.30 2.12
N THR A 360 12.97 6.81 3.29
CA THR A 360 13.84 6.40 4.39
C THR A 360 13.42 5.02 4.87
N LEU A 361 14.40 4.17 5.15
CA LEU A 361 14.26 2.86 5.74
C LEU A 361 14.94 2.88 7.10
N SER A 362 14.13 3.09 8.13
CA SER A 362 14.57 2.95 9.51
C SER A 362 14.34 1.52 9.99
N ARG A 363 14.80 1.22 11.20
CA ARG A 363 14.56 -0.07 11.87
C ARG A 363 13.09 -0.53 11.84
N ARG A 364 12.15 0.41 12.02
CA ARG A 364 10.72 0.11 12.28
C ARG A 364 9.78 0.52 11.16
N ARG A 365 10.27 1.19 10.12
CA ARG A 365 9.43 1.71 9.04
C ARG A 365 10.20 1.96 7.76
N PHE A 366 9.52 1.70 6.65
CA PHE A 366 9.82 2.31 5.36
C PHE A 366 8.90 3.53 5.21
N GLU A 367 9.46 4.73 5.21
CA GLU A 367 8.72 5.98 5.11
C GLU A 367 8.96 6.62 3.73
N ILE A 368 7.87 7.08 3.10
CA ILE A 368 7.88 7.78 1.82
C ILE A 368 7.21 9.12 2.06
N LYS A 369 7.90 10.22 1.74
CA LYS A 369 7.46 11.60 1.97
C LYS A 369 7.77 12.46 0.74
N PRO A 370 7.07 13.58 0.51
CA PRO A 370 7.45 14.52 -0.53
C PRO A 370 8.90 14.98 -0.31
N PHE A 371 9.72 14.95 -1.36
CA PHE A 371 11.10 15.41 -1.26
C PHE A 371 11.13 16.94 -1.21
N SER A 372 11.79 17.49 -0.20
CA SER A 372 12.08 18.92 -0.08
C SER A 372 13.58 19.11 0.07
N LEU A 373 14.15 20.03 -0.70
CA LEU A 373 15.53 20.44 -0.51
C LEU A 373 15.64 21.26 0.77
N PRO A 374 16.69 21.06 1.59
CA PRO A 374 16.96 21.96 2.69
C PRO A 374 17.17 23.38 2.15
N PRO A 375 16.64 24.43 2.82
CA PRO A 375 16.97 25.82 2.50
C PRO A 375 18.48 26.00 2.25
N ALA A 376 18.81 26.67 1.14
CA ALA A 376 20.21 26.94 0.82
C ALA A 376 20.83 27.80 1.93
N GLU A 377 21.97 27.38 2.46
CA GLU A 377 22.73 28.18 3.43
C GLU A 377 23.13 29.50 2.75
N GLY A 378 22.49 30.60 3.15
CA GLY A 378 22.71 31.94 2.57
C GLY A 378 21.45 32.80 2.53
N ASP A 379 20.26 32.20 2.53
CA ASP A 379 18.99 32.93 2.41
C ASP A 379 18.46 33.42 3.77
N LYS A 380 19.34 34.05 4.57
CA LYS A 380 18.96 34.69 5.85
C LYS A 380 18.31 36.05 5.67
N GLU A 381 18.42 36.65 4.48
CA GLU A 381 17.90 38.00 4.21
C GLU A 381 16.35 38.04 4.22
N GLY A 382 15.67 36.94 3.87
CA GLY A 382 14.21 36.84 3.94
C GLY A 382 13.64 36.73 5.36
N GLN A 383 14.45 36.39 6.37
CA GLN A 383 14.03 36.29 7.77
C GLN A 383 14.43 37.52 8.61
N ASP A 384 15.53 38.19 8.29
CA ASP A 384 15.99 39.35 9.05
C ASP A 384 15.26 40.67 8.68
N GLY A 385 14.67 40.76 7.48
CA GLY A 385 13.93 41.96 7.03
C GLY A 385 12.62 42.24 7.78
N ALA A 386 12.09 41.29 8.56
CA ALA A 386 10.85 41.46 9.32
C ALA A 386 11.07 41.89 10.79
N VAL A 387 12.34 41.92 11.26
CA VAL A 387 12.65 42.14 12.68
C VAL A 387 13.22 43.54 12.95
N SER A 388 13.65 44.28 11.92
CA SER A 388 14.27 45.61 12.09
C SER A 388 13.31 46.81 11.91
N GLY A 389 12.01 46.62 12.16
CA GLY A 389 11.05 47.72 12.29
C GLY A 389 10.92 48.11 13.76
N ASN A 390 11.72 49.08 14.22
CA ASN A 390 11.58 49.69 15.55
C ASN A 390 10.12 50.16 15.75
N MET A 391 9.32 49.40 16.51
CA MET A 391 8.05 49.91 17.01
C MET A 391 8.32 51.07 17.98
N PRO A 392 7.65 52.23 17.84
CA PRO A 392 7.84 53.35 18.73
C PRO A 392 7.39 53.00 20.15
N LYS A 393 8.12 53.50 21.15
CA LYS A 393 7.82 53.25 22.56
C LYS A 393 6.48 53.88 22.92
N LYS A 394 5.73 53.17 23.77
CA LYS A 394 4.39 53.52 24.28
C LYS A 394 4.27 54.88 25.00
N ALA A 395 5.35 55.64 25.13
CA ALA A 395 5.37 56.98 25.70
C ALA A 395 5.03 58.09 24.68
N ASP A 396 5.05 57.80 23.38
CA ASP A 396 4.77 58.78 22.31
C ASP A 396 3.32 58.76 21.80
N LEU A 397 2.42 58.05 22.49
CA LEU A 397 1.02 57.84 22.06
C LEU A 397 0.03 58.19 23.18
N GLU A 398 0.18 59.37 23.78
CA GLU A 398 -0.89 60.05 24.50
C GLU A 398 -1.13 61.43 23.85
N PHE A 399 -2.29 61.56 23.19
CA PHE A 399 -2.97 62.82 22.88
C PHE A 399 -4.45 62.63 23.16
#